data_AF-A0A2S6NGR3-F1
#
_entry.id   AF-A0A2S6NGR3-F1
#
_cell.length_a   1.000
_cell.length_b   1.000
_cell.length_c   1.000
_cell.angle_alpha   90.00
_cell.angle_beta   90.00
_cell.angle_gamma   90.00
#
_symmetry.space_group_name_H-M   'P 1'
#
loop_
_entity.id
_entity.type
_entity.pdbx_description
1 polymer ?
#
loop_
_entity_poly.entity_id
_entity_poly.type
_entity_poly.pdbx_seq_one_letter_code
_entity_poly.pdbx_strand_id
1 'polypeptide(L)'
;MSARKLGLKQRYALMTRGLDWETTYQPMEEVYPYDRFEGIKIRDWSEWEDPFRLTMDSYWKFQAEKERKLYAVLDSFAQSNGQTGISDPRYINAIKLFITGVSPLEYQAHRGFAFTGRHLRGVGPRVAAQMQSLDELRHAQTQIHTISHYNKFFNGMAEWPHMHDRVWYLSVPKSFFDDARTAGPFEFMIAIGFAFEYVLTNLLFVPFMSGAAYNGDLATVTFGFSAQSDESRHMTLGIEVIKFLLEQHPDNLPIVQKWVDKWFWRGHRVLGLVAMMMDYMLPKKVMSWKEAWEIYFTEAGGALFQDLARYGLRPPKYADVATAEAEHISHQNWCTFYQYTHAAAFHTWLPTAQEMDWLSEKYPNTFDKYYRPRYEMWAQMEKDGHRFYNMALPQLCTTCQIPMVYTEPGDPTTIAFRQSMYKNERYHFCSDGCKDIFDAEPEKFAQSWLPVHQIFQGNCGGATVPDVLDWYKLKVGEDNLDFGQSPDRKTWDEWQASKSRLAG
;
A
#
# COMPACT_ATOMS: atom_id res chain seq x y z
N MET A 1 -8.52 -47.04 -31.58
CA MET A 1 -7.45 -46.50 -30.70
C MET A 1 -8.11 -45.88 -29.47
N SER A 2 -7.70 -46.26 -28.26
CA SER A 2 -8.18 -45.61 -27.03
C SER A 2 -7.77 -44.13 -27.05
N ALA A 3 -8.71 -43.21 -26.82
CA ALA A 3 -8.43 -41.79 -26.78
C ALA A 3 -7.39 -41.49 -25.68
N ARG A 4 -6.29 -40.83 -26.03
CA ARG A 4 -5.21 -40.53 -25.09
C ARG A 4 -5.73 -39.58 -24.00
N LYS A 5 -5.62 -39.99 -22.73
CA LYS A 5 -6.05 -39.18 -21.58
C LYS A 5 -5.26 -37.87 -21.54
N LEU A 6 -5.96 -36.74 -21.52
CA LEU A 6 -5.35 -35.41 -21.48
C LEU A 6 -4.64 -35.16 -20.14
N GLY A 7 -3.47 -34.51 -20.20
CA GLY A 7 -2.76 -34.03 -19.02
C GLY A 7 -3.50 -32.86 -18.34
N LEU A 8 -3.15 -32.55 -17.09
CA LEU A 8 -3.83 -31.50 -16.31
C LEU A 8 -3.80 -30.13 -17.01
N LYS A 9 -2.64 -29.71 -17.54
CA LYS A 9 -2.48 -28.46 -18.29
C LYS A 9 -3.39 -28.40 -19.52
N GLN A 10 -3.44 -29.49 -20.30
CA GLN A 10 -4.28 -29.58 -21.50
C GLN A 10 -5.78 -29.53 -21.15
N ARG A 11 -6.18 -30.22 -20.07
CA ARG A 11 -7.57 -30.17 -19.60
C ARG A 11 -7.96 -28.77 -19.15
N TYR A 12 -7.11 -28.10 -18.38
CA TYR A 12 -7.37 -26.74 -17.92
C TYR A 12 -7.49 -25.78 -19.11
N ALA A 13 -6.56 -25.85 -20.05
CA ALA A 13 -6.59 -25.06 -21.27
C ALA A 13 -7.91 -25.21 -22.04
N LEU A 14 -8.44 -26.44 -22.21
CA LEU A 14 -9.73 -26.65 -22.88
C LEU A 14 -10.94 -26.06 -22.12
N MET A 15 -10.80 -25.82 -20.82
CA MET A 15 -11.83 -25.19 -19.99
C MET A 15 -11.64 -23.66 -19.85
N THR A 16 -10.55 -23.11 -20.40
CA THR A 16 -10.24 -21.68 -20.39
C THR A 16 -9.92 -21.19 -21.81
N ARG A 17 -8.66 -21.25 -22.22
CA ARG A 17 -8.16 -20.77 -23.53
C ARG A 17 -8.63 -21.58 -24.74
N GLY A 18 -9.32 -22.69 -24.55
CA GLY A 18 -9.99 -23.44 -25.63
C GLY A 18 -11.41 -22.93 -25.92
N LEU A 19 -11.88 -21.91 -25.20
CA LEU A 19 -13.20 -21.32 -25.35
C LEU A 19 -13.21 -20.04 -26.20
N ASP A 20 -12.05 -19.56 -26.65
CA ASP A 20 -11.95 -18.40 -27.52
C ASP A 20 -12.11 -18.75 -29.00
N TRP A 21 -12.11 -17.70 -29.84
CA TRP A 21 -12.21 -17.82 -31.28
C TRP A 21 -11.56 -16.61 -31.95
N GLU A 22 -11.14 -16.81 -33.20
CA GLU A 22 -10.76 -15.72 -34.09
C GLU A 22 -12.00 -14.95 -34.55
N THR A 23 -11.97 -13.63 -34.43
CA THR A 23 -13.12 -12.76 -34.69
C THR A 23 -13.43 -12.67 -36.19
N THR A 24 -14.68 -12.93 -36.61
CA THR A 24 -15.10 -12.81 -38.02
C THR A 24 -15.85 -11.50 -38.35
N TYR A 25 -16.67 -10.99 -37.43
CA TYR A 25 -17.57 -9.86 -37.70
C TYR A 25 -17.04 -8.50 -37.22
N GLN A 26 -15.97 -8.51 -36.42
CA GLN A 26 -15.31 -7.31 -35.91
C GLN A 26 -13.80 -7.53 -36.00
N PRO A 27 -13.00 -6.50 -36.30
CA PRO A 27 -11.55 -6.61 -36.23
C PRO A 27 -11.09 -6.93 -34.80
N MET A 28 -10.15 -7.87 -34.65
CA MET A 28 -9.59 -8.25 -33.34
C MET A 28 -9.03 -7.03 -32.56
N GLU A 29 -8.50 -6.05 -33.30
CA GLU A 29 -7.94 -4.81 -32.76
C GLU A 29 -8.99 -3.87 -32.18
N GLU A 30 -10.23 -3.90 -32.70
CA GLU A 30 -11.35 -3.16 -32.11
C GLU A 30 -11.92 -3.88 -30.88
N VAL A 31 -11.84 -5.22 -30.85
CA VAL A 31 -12.24 -6.02 -29.69
C VAL A 31 -11.26 -5.85 -28.52
N TYR A 32 -9.97 -5.65 -28.80
CA TYR A 32 -8.90 -5.44 -27.84
C TYR A 32 -8.09 -4.17 -28.17
N PRO A 33 -8.65 -2.96 -27.93
CA PRO A 33 -8.06 -1.70 -28.41
C PRO A 33 -6.84 -1.22 -27.62
N TYR A 34 -6.50 -1.88 -26.51
CA TYR A 34 -5.47 -1.41 -25.58
C TYR A 34 -4.19 -2.26 -25.57
N ASP A 35 -4.11 -3.33 -26.35
CA ASP A 35 -3.00 -4.29 -26.28
C ASP A 35 -1.76 -3.93 -27.14
N ARG A 36 -1.67 -2.68 -27.61
CA ARG A 36 -0.58 -2.22 -28.51
C ARG A 36 0.04 -0.88 -28.18
N PHE A 37 -0.73 0.08 -27.64
CA PHE A 37 -0.27 1.47 -27.55
C PHE A 37 0.92 1.65 -26.59
N GLU A 38 1.10 0.71 -25.65
CA GLU A 38 2.21 0.67 -24.70
C GLU A 38 3.54 0.22 -25.33
N GLY A 39 3.54 -0.21 -26.59
CA GLY A 39 4.73 -0.67 -27.32
C GLY A 39 5.15 -2.11 -27.03
N ILE A 40 4.45 -2.79 -26.11
CA ILE A 40 4.65 -4.22 -25.84
C ILE A 40 4.28 -5.07 -27.05
N LYS A 41 5.14 -6.03 -27.38
CA LYS A 41 4.97 -6.96 -28.49
C LYS A 41 4.80 -8.36 -27.96
N ILE A 42 3.67 -8.98 -28.27
CA ILE A 42 3.40 -10.39 -27.99
C ILE A 42 3.48 -11.16 -29.30
N ARG A 43 4.37 -12.16 -29.38
CA ARG A 43 4.56 -13.00 -30.57
C ARG A 43 3.55 -14.12 -30.62
N ASP A 44 3.33 -14.79 -29.49
CA ASP A 44 2.41 -15.91 -29.37
C ASP A 44 1.79 -15.98 -27.97
N TRP A 45 0.48 -15.68 -27.88
CA TRP A 45 -0.28 -15.84 -26.65
C TRP A 45 -0.42 -17.30 -26.17
N SER A 46 -0.16 -18.28 -27.05
CA SER A 46 -0.24 -19.70 -26.71
C SER A 46 0.88 -20.17 -25.77
N GLU A 47 1.99 -19.41 -25.72
CA GLU A 47 3.14 -19.62 -24.83
C GLU A 47 2.86 -19.22 -23.38
N TRP A 48 1.71 -18.58 -23.09
CA TRP A 48 1.29 -18.30 -21.72
C TRP A 48 1.18 -19.58 -20.88
N GLU A 49 1.85 -19.58 -19.73
CA GLU A 49 1.71 -20.60 -18.69
C GLU A 49 0.73 -20.14 -17.61
N ASP A 50 -0.35 -20.90 -17.41
CA ASP A 50 -1.32 -20.58 -16.37
C ASP A 50 -0.66 -20.60 -14.98
N PRO A 51 -0.62 -19.47 -14.24
CA PRO A 51 0.06 -19.36 -12.94
C PRO A 51 -0.62 -20.24 -11.88
N PHE A 52 -1.92 -20.47 -12.05
CA PHE A 52 -2.71 -21.39 -11.25
C PHE A 52 -3.82 -22.00 -12.12
N ARG A 53 -4.31 -23.17 -11.71
CA ARG A 53 -5.26 -23.98 -12.51
C ARG A 53 -6.53 -24.27 -11.73
N LEU A 54 -7.22 -23.20 -11.32
CA LEU A 54 -8.51 -23.27 -10.64
C LEU A 54 -9.66 -23.05 -11.63
N THR A 55 -10.57 -24.02 -11.70
CA THR A 55 -11.87 -23.86 -12.36
C THR A 55 -12.86 -23.19 -11.40
N MET A 56 -13.93 -22.60 -11.93
CA MET A 56 -14.88 -21.83 -11.11
C MET A 56 -15.54 -22.65 -10.00
N ASP A 57 -15.86 -23.93 -10.23
CA ASP A 57 -16.40 -24.83 -9.21
C ASP A 57 -15.40 -25.04 -8.04
N SER A 58 -14.11 -25.16 -8.35
CA SER A 58 -13.06 -25.29 -7.34
C SER A 58 -12.83 -23.96 -6.61
N TYR A 59 -12.79 -22.84 -7.35
CA TYR A 59 -12.69 -21.50 -6.77
C TYR A 59 -13.83 -21.25 -5.77
N TRP A 60 -15.08 -21.42 -6.17
CA TRP A 60 -16.24 -21.24 -5.29
C TRP A 60 -16.19 -22.15 -4.07
N LYS A 61 -15.83 -23.43 -4.25
CA LYS A 61 -15.73 -24.38 -3.14
C LYS A 61 -14.71 -23.95 -2.09
N PHE A 62 -13.51 -23.56 -2.51
CA PHE A 62 -12.45 -23.16 -1.57
C PHE A 62 -12.74 -21.80 -0.95
N GLN A 63 -13.19 -20.82 -1.74
CA GLN A 63 -13.52 -19.49 -1.23
C GLN A 63 -14.69 -19.53 -0.24
N ALA A 64 -15.75 -20.28 -0.51
CA ALA A 64 -16.89 -20.41 0.41
C ALA A 64 -16.48 -20.99 1.78
N GLU A 65 -15.57 -21.97 1.80
CA GLU A 65 -15.09 -22.54 3.07
C GLU A 65 -14.22 -21.55 3.85
N LYS A 66 -13.42 -20.73 3.15
CA LYS A 66 -12.63 -19.65 3.78
C LYS A 66 -13.55 -18.60 4.39
N GLU A 67 -14.55 -18.14 3.64
CA GLU A 67 -15.50 -17.12 4.12
C GLU A 67 -16.31 -17.63 5.30
N ARG A 68 -16.81 -18.87 5.25
CA ARG A 68 -17.56 -19.47 6.36
C ARG A 68 -16.77 -19.44 7.68
N LYS A 69 -15.47 -19.75 7.64
CA LYS A 69 -14.59 -19.72 8.82
C LYS A 69 -14.28 -18.29 9.26
N LEU A 70 -13.98 -17.40 8.31
CA LEU A 70 -13.68 -15.99 8.59
C LEU A 70 -14.85 -15.33 9.33
N TYR A 71 -16.06 -15.37 8.78
CA TYR A 71 -17.21 -14.70 9.40
C TYR A 71 -17.59 -15.32 10.75
N ALA A 72 -17.41 -16.64 10.95
CA ALA A 72 -17.62 -17.23 12.27
C ALA A 72 -16.67 -16.66 13.34
N VAL A 73 -15.43 -16.36 12.97
CA VAL A 73 -14.47 -15.71 13.89
C VAL A 73 -14.80 -14.24 14.08
N LEU A 74 -15.20 -13.51 13.03
CA LEU A 74 -15.61 -12.11 13.15
C LEU A 74 -16.84 -11.94 14.05
N ASP A 75 -17.84 -12.81 13.91
CA ASP A 75 -19.02 -12.83 14.77
C ASP A 75 -18.64 -13.13 16.22
N SER A 76 -17.76 -14.11 16.45
CA SER A 76 -17.26 -14.43 17.79
C SER A 76 -16.45 -13.28 18.40
N PHE A 77 -15.61 -12.61 17.61
CA PHE A 77 -14.84 -11.43 18.03
C PHE A 77 -15.78 -10.29 18.46
N ALA A 78 -16.81 -10.02 17.66
CA ALA A 78 -17.79 -8.99 17.98
C ALA A 78 -18.62 -9.36 19.23
N GLN A 79 -19.09 -10.60 19.33
CA GLN A 79 -19.88 -11.11 20.45
C GLN A 79 -19.13 -11.07 21.78
N SER A 80 -17.82 -11.33 21.75
CA SER A 80 -16.96 -11.38 22.94
C SER A 80 -16.34 -10.05 23.33
N ASN A 81 -16.68 -8.95 22.65
CA ASN A 81 -16.01 -7.65 22.80
C ASN A 81 -14.48 -7.76 22.64
N GLY A 82 -14.05 -8.47 21.59
CA GLY A 82 -12.64 -8.75 21.31
C GLY A 82 -11.78 -7.50 21.13
N GLN A 83 -12.36 -6.35 20.76
CA GLN A 83 -11.66 -5.07 20.69
C GLN A 83 -11.02 -4.66 22.02
N THR A 84 -11.54 -5.14 23.15
CA THR A 84 -10.98 -4.85 24.48
C THR A 84 -9.76 -5.72 24.84
N GLY A 85 -9.40 -6.67 23.97
CA GLY A 85 -8.28 -7.61 24.15
C GLY A 85 -6.99 -7.21 23.43
N ILE A 86 -7.00 -6.10 22.67
CA ILE A 86 -5.78 -5.57 22.04
C ILE A 86 -4.78 -5.08 23.09
N SER A 87 -3.50 -4.99 22.71
CA SER A 87 -2.39 -4.69 23.61
C SER A 87 -2.49 -3.32 24.29
N ASP A 88 -2.79 -2.28 23.52
CA ASP A 88 -2.90 -0.89 23.92
C ASP A 88 -3.70 -0.16 22.82
N PRO A 89 -4.59 0.80 23.18
CA PRO A 89 -5.49 1.47 22.23
C PRO A 89 -4.74 2.27 21.16
N ARG A 90 -3.46 2.62 21.35
CA ARG A 90 -2.60 3.22 20.32
C ARG A 90 -2.53 2.37 19.05
N TYR A 91 -2.61 1.03 19.18
CA TYR A 91 -2.67 0.09 18.06
C TYR A 91 -3.75 0.46 17.04
N ILE A 92 -4.89 1.00 17.47
CA ILE A 92 -6.00 1.27 16.57
C ILE A 92 -5.65 2.28 15.47
N ASN A 93 -4.65 3.14 15.68
CA ASN A 93 -4.20 4.08 14.66
C ASN A 93 -3.59 3.37 13.44
N ALA A 94 -3.03 2.16 13.60
CA ALA A 94 -2.64 1.32 12.48
C ALA A 94 -3.86 0.87 11.67
N ILE A 95 -4.97 0.52 12.34
CA ILE A 95 -6.24 0.15 11.71
C ILE A 95 -6.89 1.35 11.01
N LYS A 96 -6.85 2.55 11.61
CA LYS A 96 -7.30 3.80 10.97
C LYS A 96 -6.55 4.06 9.67
N LEU A 97 -5.22 3.94 9.70
CA LEU A 97 -4.38 4.05 8.49
C LEU A 97 -4.72 2.98 7.46
N PHE A 98 -4.99 1.75 7.88
CA PHE A 98 -5.32 0.64 7.00
C PHE A 98 -6.65 0.84 6.27
N ILE A 99 -7.75 1.14 6.99
CA ILE A 99 -9.08 1.29 6.37
C ILE A 99 -9.20 2.53 5.48
N THR A 100 -8.46 3.59 5.79
CA THR A 100 -8.47 4.83 5.00
C THR A 100 -7.45 4.82 3.86
N GLY A 101 -6.34 4.12 4.02
CA GLY A 101 -5.21 4.11 3.08
C GLY A 101 -5.15 2.86 2.20
N VAL A 102 -5.27 1.66 2.77
CA VAL A 102 -5.03 0.36 2.11
C VAL A 102 -6.32 -0.24 1.56
N SER A 103 -7.39 -0.33 2.36
CA SER A 103 -8.64 -0.94 1.91
C SER A 103 -9.26 -0.32 0.64
N PRO A 104 -9.16 1.00 0.41
CA PRO A 104 -9.57 1.60 -0.87
C PRO A 104 -8.70 1.15 -2.05
N LEU A 105 -7.46 0.72 -1.81
CA LEU A 105 -6.58 0.19 -2.85
C LEU A 105 -7.02 -1.19 -3.32
N GLU A 106 -7.52 -2.05 -2.44
CA GLU A 106 -8.06 -3.36 -2.83
C GLU A 106 -9.24 -3.18 -3.80
N TYR A 107 -10.14 -2.23 -3.50
CA TYR A 107 -11.24 -1.93 -4.41
C TYR A 107 -10.76 -1.33 -5.75
N GLN A 108 -9.67 -0.57 -5.72
CA GLN A 108 -9.04 -0.05 -6.94
C GLN A 108 -8.36 -1.16 -7.74
N ALA A 109 -7.65 -2.08 -7.08
CA ALA A 109 -7.04 -3.27 -7.68
C ALA A 109 -8.11 -4.13 -8.34
N HIS A 110 -9.23 -4.40 -7.66
CA HIS A 110 -10.40 -5.07 -8.25
C HIS A 110 -10.79 -4.47 -9.60
N ARG A 111 -10.94 -3.13 -9.66
CA ARG A 111 -11.32 -2.42 -10.89
C ARG A 111 -10.25 -2.50 -11.97
N GLY A 112 -8.97 -2.38 -11.59
CA GLY A 112 -7.85 -2.48 -12.53
C GLY A 112 -7.69 -3.87 -13.13
N PHE A 113 -7.83 -4.92 -12.31
CA PHE A 113 -7.83 -6.30 -12.77
C PHE A 113 -9.09 -6.66 -13.56
N ALA A 114 -10.25 -6.07 -13.26
CA ALA A 114 -11.45 -6.23 -14.09
C ALA A 114 -11.24 -5.63 -15.49
N PHE A 115 -10.64 -4.44 -15.58
CA PHE A 115 -10.26 -3.81 -16.85
C PHE A 115 -9.27 -4.69 -17.62
N THR A 116 -8.19 -5.11 -16.96
CA THR A 116 -7.15 -5.94 -17.58
C THR A 116 -7.67 -7.30 -18.02
N GLY A 117 -8.52 -7.91 -17.18
CA GLY A 117 -9.24 -9.15 -17.46
C GLY A 117 -10.23 -9.08 -18.62
N ARG A 118 -10.56 -7.87 -19.10
CA ARG A 118 -11.28 -7.67 -20.37
C ARG A 118 -10.32 -7.40 -21.52
N HIS A 119 -9.26 -6.63 -21.30
CA HIS A 119 -8.52 -5.99 -22.39
C HIS A 119 -7.23 -6.67 -22.81
N LEU A 120 -6.72 -7.67 -22.07
CA LEU A 120 -5.67 -8.55 -22.59
C LEU A 120 -6.25 -9.53 -23.63
N ARG A 121 -5.58 -9.67 -24.78
CA ARG A 121 -6.04 -10.57 -25.87
C ARG A 121 -5.83 -12.05 -25.56
N GLY A 122 -4.84 -12.43 -24.75
CA GLY A 122 -4.68 -13.82 -24.31
C GLY A 122 -5.76 -14.24 -23.30
N VAL A 123 -6.41 -15.38 -23.53
CA VAL A 123 -7.46 -15.89 -22.61
C VAL A 123 -6.90 -16.26 -21.24
N GLY A 124 -5.75 -16.94 -21.20
CA GLY A 124 -5.09 -17.34 -19.96
C GLY A 124 -4.89 -16.17 -18.98
N PRO A 125 -4.20 -15.08 -19.40
CA PRO A 125 -4.03 -13.92 -18.53
C PRO A 125 -5.34 -13.19 -18.23
N ARG A 126 -6.34 -13.20 -19.14
CA ARG A 126 -7.68 -12.67 -18.80
C ARG A 126 -8.31 -13.42 -17.65
N VAL A 127 -8.31 -14.75 -17.70
CA VAL A 127 -8.91 -15.59 -16.66
C VAL A 127 -8.18 -15.42 -15.33
N ALA A 128 -6.85 -15.35 -15.35
CA ALA A 128 -6.06 -15.07 -14.15
C ALA A 128 -6.39 -13.70 -13.55
N ALA A 129 -6.43 -12.64 -14.37
CA ALA A 129 -6.80 -11.30 -13.94
C ALA A 129 -8.24 -11.21 -13.44
N GLN A 130 -9.19 -11.94 -14.03
CA GLN A 130 -10.57 -11.99 -13.55
C GLN A 130 -10.69 -12.68 -12.18
N MET A 131 -9.97 -13.79 -11.97
CA MET A 131 -9.92 -14.44 -10.65
C MET A 131 -9.31 -13.51 -9.61
N GLN A 132 -8.21 -12.83 -9.96
CA GLN A 132 -7.62 -11.85 -9.07
C GLN A 132 -8.57 -10.69 -8.76
N SER A 133 -9.26 -10.14 -9.77
CA SER A 133 -10.27 -9.10 -9.57
C SER A 133 -11.34 -9.51 -8.54
N LEU A 134 -11.78 -10.77 -8.54
CA LEU A 134 -12.72 -11.28 -7.53
C LEU A 134 -12.09 -11.40 -6.14
N ASP A 135 -10.82 -11.81 -6.08
CA ASP A 135 -10.05 -11.87 -4.83
C ASP A 135 -9.86 -10.46 -4.23
N GLU A 136 -9.53 -9.45 -5.02
CA GLU A 136 -9.39 -8.06 -4.55
C GLU A 136 -10.72 -7.46 -4.07
N LEU A 137 -11.84 -7.81 -4.73
CA LEU A 137 -13.17 -7.41 -4.24
C LEU A 137 -13.48 -8.07 -2.90
N ARG A 138 -13.10 -9.35 -2.75
CA ARG A 138 -13.22 -10.07 -1.49
C ARG A 138 -12.36 -9.41 -0.41
N HIS A 139 -11.12 -9.02 -0.70
CA HIS A 139 -10.26 -8.31 0.26
C HIS A 139 -10.89 -6.99 0.70
N ALA A 140 -11.33 -6.15 -0.24
CA ALA A 140 -12.00 -4.89 0.09
C ALA A 140 -13.20 -5.11 1.04
N GLN A 141 -14.08 -6.06 0.72
CA GLN A 141 -15.28 -6.33 1.52
C GLN A 141 -14.95 -6.92 2.89
N THR A 142 -14.06 -7.92 2.93
CA THR A 142 -13.70 -8.59 4.18
C THR A 142 -12.91 -7.67 5.11
N GLN A 143 -12.06 -6.78 4.59
CA GLN A 143 -11.40 -5.75 5.40
C GLN A 143 -12.41 -4.78 6.03
N ILE A 144 -13.40 -4.31 5.26
CA ILE A 144 -14.50 -3.47 5.78
C ILE A 144 -15.24 -4.20 6.91
N HIS A 145 -15.57 -5.47 6.74
CA HIS A 145 -16.29 -6.25 7.76
C HIS A 145 -15.42 -6.54 8.99
N THR A 146 -14.14 -6.87 8.80
CA THR A 146 -13.16 -7.07 9.87
C THR A 146 -13.04 -5.81 10.75
N ILE A 147 -13.01 -4.63 10.14
CA ILE A 147 -12.80 -3.35 10.83
C ILE A 147 -14.12 -2.74 11.33
N SER A 148 -15.26 -3.19 10.83
CA SER A 148 -16.60 -2.70 11.20
C SER A 148 -16.83 -2.68 12.71
N HIS A 149 -16.37 -3.70 13.44
CA HIS A 149 -16.53 -3.74 14.89
C HIS A 149 -15.70 -2.67 15.60
N TYR A 150 -14.46 -2.42 15.16
CA TYR A 150 -13.62 -1.35 15.70
C TYR A 150 -14.23 0.04 15.47
N ASN A 151 -14.80 0.29 14.29
CA ASN A 151 -15.44 1.56 13.96
C ASN A 151 -16.63 1.92 14.88
N LYS A 152 -17.22 0.95 15.59
CA LYS A 152 -18.27 1.22 16.59
C LYS A 152 -17.75 1.86 17.87
N PHE A 153 -16.46 1.70 18.18
CA PHE A 153 -15.91 2.07 19.48
C PHE A 153 -14.72 3.04 19.41
N PHE A 154 -14.07 3.15 18.25
CA PHE A 154 -12.93 4.04 18.05
C PHE A 154 -13.21 5.02 16.91
N ASN A 155 -12.63 6.20 17.02
CA ASN A 155 -12.82 7.31 16.07
C ASN A 155 -11.93 7.18 14.81
N GLY A 156 -12.09 8.10 13.85
CA GLY A 156 -11.23 8.25 12.68
C GLY A 156 -11.50 7.28 11.51
N MET A 157 -12.50 6.40 11.64
CA MET A 157 -12.81 5.39 10.61
C MET A 157 -14.14 5.62 9.89
N ALA A 158 -15.03 6.46 10.41
CA ALA A 158 -16.43 6.50 9.96
C ALA A 158 -16.62 6.98 8.51
N GLU A 159 -15.77 7.88 8.02
CA GLU A 159 -15.86 8.49 6.68
C GLU A 159 -14.73 8.03 5.75
N TRP A 160 -14.20 6.82 5.96
CA TRP A 160 -12.99 6.34 5.28
C TRP A 160 -12.97 6.47 3.74
N PRO A 161 -14.06 6.20 2.96
CA PRO A 161 -14.00 6.36 1.50
C PRO A 161 -13.96 7.84 1.12
N HIS A 162 -14.73 8.66 1.84
CA HIS A 162 -14.77 10.10 1.64
C HIS A 162 -13.41 10.75 1.92
N MET A 163 -12.75 10.29 2.99
CA MET A 163 -11.41 10.72 3.37
C MET A 163 -10.37 10.32 2.33
N HIS A 164 -10.39 9.08 1.80
CA HIS A 164 -9.41 8.60 0.83
C HIS A 164 -9.27 9.51 -0.39
N ASP A 165 -10.39 10.08 -0.86
CA ASP A 165 -10.42 10.98 -2.01
C ASP A 165 -10.02 12.43 -1.71
N ARG A 166 -9.73 12.79 -0.44
CA ARG A 166 -9.64 14.20 -0.01
C ARG A 166 -8.49 14.52 0.93
N VAL A 167 -8.30 13.69 1.95
CA VAL A 167 -7.33 13.96 3.03
C VAL A 167 -5.92 13.92 2.47
N TRP A 168 -5.11 14.92 2.84
CA TRP A 168 -3.82 15.19 2.20
C TRP A 168 -2.90 13.97 2.10
N TYR A 169 -2.70 13.22 3.18
CA TYR A 169 -1.79 12.08 3.17
C TYR A 169 -2.37 10.86 2.45
N LEU A 170 -3.69 10.78 2.26
CA LEU A 170 -4.35 9.70 1.52
C LEU A 170 -4.28 9.90 0.01
N SER A 171 -3.92 11.11 -0.44
CA SER A 171 -3.52 11.35 -1.84
C SER A 171 -2.29 10.52 -2.26
N VAL A 172 -1.45 10.10 -1.30
CA VAL A 172 -0.27 9.26 -1.55
C VAL A 172 -0.67 7.86 -2.06
N PRO A 173 -1.43 7.03 -1.30
CA PRO A 173 -1.91 5.74 -1.80
C PRO A 173 -2.89 5.91 -2.97
N LYS A 174 -3.76 6.91 -2.94
CA LYS A 174 -4.70 7.18 -4.05
C LYS A 174 -3.98 7.43 -5.36
N SER A 175 -3.02 8.35 -5.39
CA SER A 175 -2.28 8.71 -6.61
C SER A 175 -1.43 7.56 -7.15
N PHE A 176 -0.94 6.67 -6.28
CA PHE A 176 -0.23 5.46 -6.69
C PHE A 176 -1.14 4.54 -7.52
N PHE A 177 -2.35 4.25 -7.03
CA PHE A 177 -3.29 3.40 -7.78
C PHE A 177 -3.97 4.13 -8.93
N ASP A 178 -4.22 5.44 -8.84
CA ASP A 178 -4.73 6.22 -9.97
C ASP A 178 -3.70 6.26 -11.12
N ASP A 179 -2.39 6.37 -10.82
CA ASP A 179 -1.31 6.23 -11.82
C ASP A 179 -1.37 4.84 -12.48
N ALA A 180 -1.51 3.75 -11.69
CA ALA A 180 -1.53 2.39 -12.23
C ALA A 180 -2.77 2.13 -13.09
N ARG A 181 -3.95 2.55 -12.64
CA ARG A 181 -5.23 2.31 -13.32
C ARG A 181 -5.46 3.18 -14.55
N THR A 182 -4.73 4.29 -14.66
CA THR A 182 -4.75 5.16 -15.85
C THR A 182 -3.65 4.81 -16.86
N ALA A 183 -2.77 3.86 -16.52
CA ALA A 183 -1.84 3.27 -17.48
C ALA A 183 -2.56 2.26 -18.39
N GLY A 184 -1.83 1.62 -19.30
CA GLY A 184 -2.37 0.52 -20.09
C GLY A 184 -2.35 -0.82 -19.34
N PRO A 185 -2.96 -1.86 -19.94
CA PRO A 185 -3.09 -3.16 -19.28
C PRO A 185 -1.76 -3.85 -18.98
N PHE A 186 -0.70 -3.65 -19.78
CA PHE A 186 0.60 -4.27 -19.50
C PHE A 186 1.36 -3.55 -18.39
N GLU A 187 1.38 -2.21 -18.40
CA GLU A 187 1.95 -1.44 -17.31
C GLU A 187 1.22 -1.73 -16.00
N PHE A 188 -0.11 -1.81 -16.00
CA PHE A 188 -0.89 -2.17 -14.81
C PHE A 188 -0.46 -3.52 -14.22
N MET A 189 -0.27 -4.55 -15.05
CA MET A 189 0.18 -5.87 -14.56
C MET A 189 1.61 -5.83 -14.01
N ILE A 190 2.50 -4.99 -14.57
CA ILE A 190 3.84 -4.80 -14.01
C ILE A 190 3.81 -3.95 -12.72
N ALA A 191 2.94 -2.94 -12.66
CA ALA A 191 2.78 -2.04 -11.52
C ALA A 191 2.23 -2.77 -10.30
N ILE A 192 1.08 -3.44 -10.47
CA ILE A 192 0.36 -4.06 -9.36
C ILE A 192 0.76 -5.53 -9.25
N GLY A 193 0.58 -6.33 -10.30
CA GLY A 193 0.86 -7.77 -10.25
C GLY A 193 2.32 -8.10 -9.93
N PHE A 194 3.30 -7.46 -10.61
CA PHE A 194 4.71 -7.73 -10.34
C PHE A 194 5.28 -6.84 -9.22
N ALA A 195 5.33 -5.52 -9.38
CA ALA A 195 6.05 -4.67 -8.45
C ALA A 195 5.39 -4.62 -7.06
N PHE A 196 4.07 -4.43 -6.99
CA PHE A 196 3.38 -4.33 -5.70
C PHE A 196 3.15 -5.70 -5.04
N GLU A 197 2.58 -6.65 -5.76
CA GLU A 197 2.11 -7.93 -5.19
C GLU A 197 3.11 -9.06 -5.22
N TYR A 198 4.23 -8.92 -5.94
CA TYR A 198 5.33 -9.89 -5.88
C TYR A 198 6.54 -9.32 -5.14
N VAL A 199 7.10 -8.22 -5.65
CA VAL A 199 8.36 -7.65 -5.12
C VAL A 199 8.17 -7.02 -3.75
N LEU A 200 7.08 -6.27 -3.57
CA LEU A 200 6.87 -5.43 -2.38
C LEU A 200 5.81 -5.97 -1.40
N THR A 201 5.09 -7.03 -1.75
CA THR A 201 3.89 -7.47 -1.01
C THR A 201 4.17 -7.76 0.47
N ASN A 202 5.30 -8.41 0.75
CA ASN A 202 5.63 -8.78 2.13
C ASN A 202 5.94 -7.57 3.01
N LEU A 203 6.39 -6.45 2.42
CA LEU A 203 6.62 -5.19 3.14
C LEU A 203 5.30 -4.46 3.49
N LEU A 204 4.17 -4.85 2.91
CA LEU A 204 2.84 -4.41 3.31
C LEU A 204 2.16 -5.45 4.22
N PHE A 205 2.08 -6.69 3.74
CA PHE A 205 1.27 -7.74 4.34
C PHE A 205 1.81 -8.19 5.70
N VAL A 206 3.12 -8.48 5.79
CA VAL A 206 3.70 -9.00 7.03
C VAL A 206 3.59 -7.98 8.16
N PRO A 207 3.95 -6.70 8.01
CA PRO A 207 3.83 -5.72 9.10
C PRO A 207 2.42 -5.59 9.68
N PHE A 208 1.37 -5.54 8.84
CA PHE A 208 0.00 -5.45 9.35
C PHE A 208 -0.47 -6.77 9.99
N MET A 209 -0.27 -7.91 9.34
CA MET A 209 -0.81 -9.19 9.82
C MET A 209 -0.05 -9.73 11.03
N SER A 210 1.28 -9.62 11.05
CA SER A 210 2.08 -9.99 12.23
C SER A 210 1.92 -8.97 13.35
N GLY A 211 1.81 -7.68 13.01
CA GLY A 211 1.51 -6.61 13.97
C GLY A 211 0.20 -6.87 14.70
N ALA A 212 -0.85 -7.27 13.98
CA ALA A 212 -2.12 -7.69 14.56
C ALA A 212 -1.97 -8.87 15.52
N ALA A 213 -1.19 -9.90 15.15
CA ALA A 213 -0.95 -11.08 16.00
C ALA A 213 -0.25 -10.73 17.31
N TYR A 214 0.80 -9.92 17.25
CA TYR A 214 1.55 -9.50 18.44
C TYR A 214 0.73 -8.57 19.34
N ASN A 215 -0.22 -7.84 18.77
CA ASN A 215 -1.04 -6.86 19.48
C ASN A 215 -2.44 -7.36 19.85
N GLY A 216 -2.72 -8.66 19.71
CA GLY A 216 -3.96 -9.28 20.19
C GLY A 216 -5.19 -9.03 19.32
N ASP A 217 -5.00 -8.56 18.08
CA ASP A 217 -6.09 -8.32 17.13
C ASP A 217 -6.44 -9.59 16.34
N LEU A 218 -7.33 -10.40 16.92
CA LEU A 218 -7.77 -11.65 16.33
C LEU A 218 -8.50 -11.46 14.99
N ALA A 219 -9.23 -10.35 14.82
CA ALA A 219 -10.02 -10.11 13.61
C ALA A 219 -9.10 -9.90 12.39
N THR A 220 -8.13 -8.98 12.51
CA THR A 220 -7.18 -8.69 11.42
C THR A 220 -6.25 -9.87 11.13
N VAL A 221 -5.80 -10.59 12.16
CA VAL A 221 -5.01 -11.82 11.99
C VAL A 221 -5.77 -12.87 11.19
N THR A 222 -7.05 -13.06 11.49
CA THR A 222 -7.89 -14.06 10.81
C THR A 222 -8.11 -13.69 9.35
N PHE A 223 -8.31 -12.39 9.06
CA PHE A 223 -8.29 -11.89 7.69
C PHE A 223 -6.97 -12.25 7.00
N GLY A 224 -5.81 -11.95 7.61
CA GLY A 224 -4.49 -12.25 7.05
C GLY A 224 -4.31 -13.73 6.71
N PHE A 225 -4.62 -14.64 7.65
CA PHE A 225 -4.56 -16.08 7.37
C PHE A 225 -5.52 -16.51 6.26
N SER A 226 -6.69 -15.88 6.17
CA SER A 226 -7.65 -16.14 5.11
C SER A 226 -7.14 -15.63 3.75
N ALA A 227 -6.48 -14.48 3.67
CA ALA A 227 -6.00 -13.89 2.43
C ALA A 227 -4.76 -14.61 1.87
N GLN A 228 -3.95 -15.27 2.71
CA GLN A 228 -2.64 -15.83 2.32
C GLN A 228 -2.66 -16.74 1.06
N SER A 229 -3.68 -17.58 0.90
CA SER A 229 -3.77 -18.44 -0.29
C SER A 229 -4.22 -17.71 -1.55
N ASP A 230 -4.81 -16.52 -1.43
CA ASP A 230 -5.06 -15.61 -2.56
C ASP A 230 -3.76 -14.90 -2.93
N GLU A 231 -3.06 -14.32 -1.96
CA GLU A 231 -1.75 -13.70 -2.18
C GLU A 231 -0.75 -14.65 -2.85
N SER A 232 -0.76 -15.93 -2.48
CA SER A 232 0.06 -16.94 -3.14
C SER A 232 -0.22 -17.05 -4.66
N ARG A 233 -1.48 -16.89 -5.07
CA ARG A 233 -1.88 -16.87 -6.49
C ARG A 233 -1.49 -15.55 -7.15
N HIS A 234 -1.65 -14.42 -6.45
CA HIS A 234 -1.32 -13.09 -6.95
C HIS A 234 0.18 -12.99 -7.22
N MET A 235 1.00 -13.44 -6.26
CA MET A 235 2.45 -13.58 -6.44
C MET A 235 2.80 -14.43 -7.66
N THR A 236 2.15 -15.60 -7.82
CA THR A 236 2.43 -16.47 -8.98
C THR A 236 2.01 -15.81 -10.29
N LEU A 237 0.93 -15.04 -10.33
CA LEU A 237 0.54 -14.25 -11.51
C LEU A 237 1.57 -13.16 -11.82
N GLY A 238 2.01 -12.40 -10.81
CA GLY A 238 3.01 -11.34 -10.96
C GLY A 238 4.30 -11.81 -11.60
N ILE A 239 4.85 -12.93 -11.13
CA ILE A 239 6.10 -13.47 -11.67
C ILE A 239 5.93 -14.04 -13.09
N GLU A 240 4.82 -14.70 -13.40
CA GLU A 240 4.63 -15.25 -14.75
C GLU A 240 4.31 -14.17 -15.79
N VAL A 241 3.67 -13.06 -15.40
CA VAL A 241 3.50 -11.91 -16.29
C VAL A 241 4.84 -11.37 -16.75
N ILE A 242 5.75 -11.06 -15.82
CA ILE A 242 7.01 -10.42 -16.20
C ILE A 242 7.88 -11.35 -17.06
N LYS A 243 7.95 -12.64 -16.72
CA LYS A 243 8.68 -13.62 -17.53
C LYS A 243 8.07 -13.73 -18.93
N PHE A 244 6.76 -13.86 -19.01
CA PHE A 244 6.05 -13.92 -20.29
C PHE A 244 6.40 -12.69 -21.15
N LEU A 245 6.24 -11.47 -20.63
CA LEU A 245 6.54 -10.26 -21.40
C LEU A 245 7.99 -10.20 -21.89
N LEU A 246 8.96 -10.60 -21.05
CA LEU A 246 10.38 -10.58 -21.40
C LEU A 246 10.75 -11.65 -22.44
N GLU A 247 10.08 -12.80 -22.44
CA GLU A 247 10.29 -13.88 -23.41
C GLU A 247 9.66 -13.58 -24.78
N GLN A 248 8.56 -12.82 -24.80
CA GLN A 248 7.82 -12.56 -26.04
C GLN A 248 8.59 -11.72 -27.06
N HIS A 249 9.36 -10.71 -26.65
CA HIS A 249 10.10 -9.87 -27.59
C HIS A 249 11.26 -9.11 -26.92
N PRO A 250 12.47 -9.02 -27.52
CA PRO A 250 13.59 -8.27 -26.93
C PRO A 250 13.27 -6.78 -26.71
N ASP A 251 12.53 -6.15 -27.62
CA ASP A 251 12.08 -4.75 -27.45
C ASP A 251 11.19 -4.52 -26.21
N ASN A 252 10.64 -5.58 -25.59
CA ASN A 252 9.86 -5.43 -24.35
C ASN A 252 10.77 -5.14 -23.15
N LEU A 253 12.02 -5.63 -23.14
CA LEU A 253 12.95 -5.46 -22.02
C LEU A 253 13.14 -3.98 -21.60
N PRO A 254 13.47 -3.02 -22.49
CA PRO A 254 13.63 -1.63 -22.06
C PRO A 254 12.33 -1.01 -21.52
N ILE A 255 11.16 -1.41 -22.04
CA ILE A 255 9.85 -0.92 -21.56
C ILE A 255 9.58 -1.48 -20.17
N VAL A 256 9.71 -2.80 -19.99
CA VAL A 256 9.51 -3.49 -18.71
C VAL A 256 10.51 -2.98 -17.66
N GLN A 257 11.79 -2.77 -18.02
CA GLN A 257 12.78 -2.21 -17.10
C GLN A 257 12.40 -0.80 -16.63
N LYS A 258 11.91 0.07 -17.54
CA LYS A 258 11.42 1.41 -17.19
C LYS A 258 10.27 1.33 -16.18
N TRP A 259 9.33 0.40 -16.39
CA TRP A 259 8.22 0.18 -15.47
C TRP A 259 8.67 -0.39 -14.13
N VAL A 260 9.59 -1.36 -14.11
CA VAL A 260 10.17 -1.89 -12.87
C VAL A 260 10.85 -0.77 -12.06
N ASP A 261 11.62 0.11 -12.72
CA ASP A 261 12.24 1.26 -12.06
C ASP A 261 11.18 2.22 -11.47
N LYS A 262 10.17 2.59 -12.27
CA LYS A 262 9.07 3.49 -11.85
C LYS A 262 8.30 2.92 -10.66
N TRP A 263 7.83 1.68 -10.78
CA TRP A 263 6.88 1.09 -9.84
C TRP A 263 7.54 0.59 -8.56
N PHE A 264 8.82 0.21 -8.62
CA PHE A 264 9.64 0.06 -7.41
C PHE A 264 9.68 1.37 -6.61
N TRP A 265 10.06 2.48 -7.26
CA TRP A 265 10.24 3.75 -6.54
C TRP A 265 8.92 4.32 -6.01
N ARG A 266 7.85 4.25 -6.82
CA ARG A 266 6.50 4.63 -6.42
C ARG A 266 6.00 3.77 -5.26
N GLY A 267 6.23 2.46 -5.29
CA GLY A 267 5.86 1.52 -4.23
C GLY A 267 6.64 1.79 -2.94
N HIS A 268 7.96 1.97 -3.02
CA HIS A 268 8.82 2.35 -1.89
C HIS A 268 8.32 3.59 -1.17
N ARG A 269 7.93 4.64 -1.91
CA ARG A 269 7.39 5.87 -1.33
C ARG A 269 6.06 5.63 -0.59
N VAL A 270 5.14 4.83 -1.15
CA VAL A 270 3.89 4.47 -0.46
C VAL A 270 4.17 3.64 0.81
N LEU A 271 5.11 2.70 0.74
CA LEU A 271 5.52 1.87 1.88
C LEU A 271 6.14 2.66 3.04
N GLY A 272 6.55 3.91 2.82
CA GLY A 272 6.91 4.82 3.91
C GLY A 272 5.81 4.95 4.99
N LEU A 273 4.52 4.85 4.61
CA LEU A 273 3.41 4.81 5.57
C LEU A 273 3.45 3.55 6.44
N VAL A 274 3.83 2.41 5.86
CA VAL A 274 3.94 1.12 6.56
C VAL A 274 5.16 1.11 7.47
N ALA A 275 6.29 1.66 7.02
CA ALA A 275 7.50 1.85 7.81
C ALA A 275 7.21 2.60 9.11
N MET A 276 6.50 3.73 9.00
CA MET A 276 6.05 4.50 10.16
C MET A 276 5.12 3.67 11.06
N MET A 277 4.11 3.00 10.47
CA MET A 277 3.13 2.22 11.21
C MET A 277 3.80 1.15 12.07
N MET A 278 4.70 0.34 11.51
CA MET A 278 5.27 -0.78 12.24
C MET A 278 6.23 -0.35 13.35
N ASP A 279 7.03 0.70 13.11
CA ASP A 279 7.98 1.19 14.10
C ASP A 279 7.33 2.00 15.23
N TYR A 280 6.23 2.71 14.95
CA TYR A 280 5.66 3.66 15.90
C TYR A 280 4.24 3.33 16.37
N MET A 281 3.36 2.81 15.51
CA MET A 281 1.95 2.59 15.84
C MET A 281 1.67 1.28 16.56
N LEU A 282 2.54 0.27 16.43
CA LEU A 282 2.38 -1.05 17.07
C LEU A 282 2.97 -1.05 18.49
N PRO A 283 2.19 -1.14 19.58
CA PRO A 283 2.73 -1.13 20.94
C PRO A 283 3.68 -2.30 21.22
N LYS A 284 3.31 -3.50 20.78
CA LYS A 284 4.20 -4.67 20.76
C LYS A 284 4.83 -4.78 19.38
N LYS A 285 6.13 -4.50 19.30
CA LYS A 285 6.92 -4.54 18.06
C LYS A 285 7.12 -5.99 17.60
N VAL A 286 7.20 -6.19 16.29
CA VAL A 286 7.53 -7.48 15.66
C VAL A 286 8.98 -7.48 15.23
N MET A 287 9.33 -6.52 14.38
CA MET A 287 10.66 -6.19 13.87
C MET A 287 10.65 -4.71 13.49
N SER A 288 11.82 -4.14 13.26
CA SER A 288 11.96 -2.79 12.69
C SER A 288 11.70 -2.78 11.18
N TRP A 289 11.32 -1.62 10.64
CA TRP A 289 11.24 -1.43 9.19
C TRP A 289 12.56 -1.79 8.49
N LYS A 290 13.71 -1.44 9.08
CA LYS A 290 15.03 -1.80 8.54
C LYS A 290 15.20 -3.32 8.41
N GLU A 291 14.88 -4.08 9.45
CA GLU A 291 14.94 -5.55 9.41
C GLU A 291 13.97 -6.11 8.36
N ALA A 292 12.76 -5.55 8.25
CA ALA A 292 11.80 -5.96 7.22
C ALA A 292 12.31 -5.68 5.80
N TRP A 293 12.93 -4.51 5.57
CA TRP A 293 13.54 -4.15 4.29
C TRP A 293 14.70 -5.08 3.91
N GLU A 294 15.55 -5.42 4.88
CA GLU A 294 16.66 -6.33 4.70
C GLU A 294 16.17 -7.72 4.25
N ILE A 295 15.22 -8.30 4.98
CA ILE A 295 14.68 -9.64 4.67
C ILE A 295 13.89 -9.64 3.37
N TYR A 296 12.89 -8.76 3.24
CA TYR A 296 11.87 -8.87 2.20
C TYR A 296 12.25 -8.21 0.88
N PHE A 297 13.16 -7.22 0.88
CA PHE A 297 13.64 -6.61 -0.35
C PHE A 297 15.11 -6.94 -0.63
N THR A 298 16.01 -6.72 0.32
CA THR A 298 17.46 -6.87 0.06
C THR A 298 17.82 -8.33 -0.21
N GLU A 299 17.40 -9.26 0.64
CA GLU A 299 17.66 -10.70 0.45
C GLU A 299 16.72 -11.31 -0.58
N ALA A 300 15.41 -11.28 -0.34
CA ALA A 300 14.43 -11.94 -1.21
C ALA A 300 14.33 -11.28 -2.60
N GLY A 301 14.29 -9.95 -2.66
CA GLY A 301 14.33 -9.20 -3.92
C GLY A 301 15.67 -9.34 -4.63
N GLY A 302 16.79 -9.36 -3.90
CA GLY A 302 18.11 -9.63 -4.46
C GLY A 302 18.17 -10.98 -5.19
N ALA A 303 17.68 -12.05 -4.56
CA ALA A 303 17.60 -13.38 -5.16
C ALA A 303 16.68 -13.40 -6.41
N LEU A 304 15.54 -12.69 -6.35
CA LEU A 304 14.64 -12.56 -7.49
C LEU A 304 15.31 -11.87 -8.69
N PHE A 305 15.93 -10.71 -8.49
CA PHE A 305 16.56 -9.99 -9.59
C PHE A 305 17.80 -10.72 -10.14
N GLN A 306 18.44 -11.57 -9.33
CA GLN A 306 19.45 -12.50 -9.81
C GLN A 306 18.87 -13.55 -10.76
N ASP A 307 17.69 -14.13 -10.48
CA ASP A 307 17.01 -15.04 -11.41
C ASP A 307 16.55 -14.31 -12.68
N LEU A 308 16.03 -13.10 -12.56
CA LEU A 308 15.54 -12.31 -13.69
C LEU A 308 16.66 -11.75 -14.58
N ALA A 309 17.91 -11.74 -14.11
CA ALA A 309 19.07 -11.31 -14.89
C ALA A 309 19.27 -12.12 -16.18
N ARG A 310 18.79 -13.38 -16.23
CA ARG A 310 18.82 -14.19 -17.45
C ARG A 310 18.00 -13.61 -18.60
N TYR A 311 17.03 -12.74 -18.29
CA TYR A 311 16.24 -11.99 -19.27
C TYR A 311 16.83 -10.61 -19.59
N GLY A 312 17.95 -10.25 -18.97
CA GLY A 312 18.56 -8.92 -19.09
C GLY A 312 17.96 -7.86 -18.15
N LEU A 313 17.02 -8.24 -17.28
CA LEU A 313 16.45 -7.34 -16.27
C LEU A 313 17.49 -7.07 -15.17
N ARG A 314 17.68 -5.80 -14.82
CA ARG A 314 18.55 -5.37 -13.72
C ARG A 314 17.73 -5.00 -12.48
N PRO A 315 18.35 -4.99 -11.28
CA PRO A 315 17.72 -4.39 -10.10
C PRO A 315 17.16 -2.98 -10.40
N PRO A 316 16.06 -2.59 -9.73
CA PRO A 316 15.42 -1.32 -9.97
C PRO A 316 16.39 -0.16 -9.73
N LYS A 317 16.25 0.90 -10.53
CA LYS A 317 16.99 2.14 -10.31
C LYS A 317 16.69 2.69 -8.91
N TYR A 318 17.73 3.18 -8.22
CA TYR A 318 17.66 3.73 -6.87
C TYR A 318 17.33 2.72 -5.75
N ALA A 319 17.43 1.41 -6.01
CA ALA A 319 17.30 0.40 -4.95
C ALA A 319 18.33 0.55 -3.82
N ASP A 320 19.54 1.03 -4.16
CA ASP A 320 20.60 1.41 -3.22
C ASP A 320 20.18 2.59 -2.32
N VAL A 321 19.56 3.62 -2.92
CA VAL A 321 19.03 4.77 -2.17
C VAL A 321 17.91 4.33 -1.23
N ALA A 322 16.94 3.57 -1.70
CA ALA A 322 15.85 3.07 -0.88
C ALA A 322 16.35 2.21 0.30
N THR A 323 17.41 1.44 0.07
CA THR A 323 18.08 0.64 1.11
C THR A 323 18.77 1.52 2.15
N ALA A 324 19.45 2.59 1.74
CA ALA A 324 20.01 3.56 2.66
C ALA A 324 18.91 4.31 3.45
N GLU A 325 17.80 4.64 2.81
CA GLU A 325 16.65 5.31 3.44
C GLU A 325 15.94 4.43 4.49
N ALA A 326 16.12 3.10 4.47
CA ALA A 326 15.51 2.21 5.47
C ALA A 326 15.94 2.54 6.91
N GLU A 327 17.10 3.17 7.11
CA GLU A 327 17.58 3.68 8.42
C GLU A 327 16.89 4.98 8.88
N HIS A 328 16.01 5.56 8.07
CA HIS A 328 15.53 6.94 8.23
C HIS A 328 14.01 7.11 8.02
N ILE A 329 13.43 6.36 7.09
CA ILE A 329 12.10 6.65 6.52
C ILE A 329 10.96 6.59 7.55
N SER A 330 10.98 5.63 8.48
CA SER A 330 9.94 5.52 9.53
C SER A 330 9.98 6.73 10.47
N HIS A 331 11.17 7.15 10.89
CA HIS A 331 11.38 8.28 11.78
C HIS A 331 11.00 9.62 11.12
N GLN A 332 11.39 9.82 9.86
CA GLN A 332 11.04 11.01 9.09
C GLN A 332 9.53 11.14 8.89
N ASN A 333 8.86 10.03 8.57
CA ASN A 333 7.41 10.01 8.41
C ASN A 333 6.70 10.22 9.75
N TRP A 334 7.13 9.57 10.85
CA TRP A 334 6.53 9.81 12.17
C TRP A 334 6.68 11.26 12.63
N CYS A 335 7.87 11.86 12.45
CA CYS A 335 8.08 13.28 12.74
C CYS A 335 7.14 14.18 11.93
N THR A 336 6.92 13.86 10.65
CA THR A 336 6.01 14.60 9.76
C THR A 336 4.57 14.50 10.24
N PHE A 337 4.10 13.30 10.55
CA PHE A 337 2.74 13.11 11.06
C PHE A 337 2.58 13.70 12.46
N TYR A 338 3.57 13.62 13.35
CA TYR A 338 3.48 14.22 14.68
C TYR A 338 3.14 15.71 14.62
N GLN A 339 3.85 16.48 13.80
CA GLN A 339 3.59 17.92 13.66
C GLN A 339 2.30 18.25 12.87
N TYR A 340 1.84 17.34 11.99
CA TYR A 340 0.65 17.53 11.14
C TYR A 340 -0.58 16.71 11.58
N THR A 341 -0.54 16.04 12.73
CA THR A 341 -1.63 15.13 13.16
C THR A 341 -2.94 15.85 13.44
N HIS A 342 -2.92 17.19 13.56
CA HIS A 342 -4.13 18.02 13.62
C HIS A 342 -4.93 17.98 12.30
N ALA A 343 -4.34 17.51 11.20
CA ALA A 343 -4.99 17.33 9.91
C ALA A 343 -4.94 15.88 9.39
N ALA A 344 -4.83 14.89 10.30
CA ALA A 344 -4.85 13.47 9.96
C ALA A 344 -6.00 12.75 10.66
N ALA A 345 -6.49 11.65 10.06
CA ALA A 345 -7.59 10.83 10.58
C ALA A 345 -7.14 9.78 11.62
N PHE A 346 -6.01 10.04 12.28
CA PHE A 346 -5.43 9.20 13.31
C PHE A 346 -4.59 10.06 14.26
N HIS A 347 -4.24 9.49 15.41
CA HIS A 347 -3.46 10.17 16.44
C HIS A 347 -1.98 9.84 16.36
N THR A 348 -1.15 10.76 16.84
CA THR A 348 0.28 10.55 17.07
C THR A 348 0.65 10.87 18.51
N TRP A 349 1.81 10.42 18.94
CA TRP A 349 2.33 10.55 20.30
C TRP A 349 3.86 10.61 20.29
N LEU A 350 4.45 10.99 21.42
CA LEU A 350 5.87 10.78 21.66
C LEU A 350 6.11 9.32 22.09
N PRO A 351 7.11 8.62 21.51
CA PRO A 351 7.46 7.28 21.97
C PRO A 351 7.89 7.31 23.43
N THR A 352 7.54 6.26 24.17
CA THR A 352 8.01 6.03 25.54
C THR A 352 9.53 5.82 25.59
N ALA A 353 10.13 5.92 26.78
CA ALA A 353 11.56 5.65 26.95
C ALA A 353 11.95 4.25 26.45
N GLN A 354 11.14 3.23 26.77
CA GLN A 354 11.38 1.86 26.30
C GLN A 354 11.29 1.73 24.78
N GLU A 355 10.33 2.41 24.14
CA GLU A 355 10.22 2.43 22.67
C GLU A 355 11.41 3.16 22.03
N MET A 356 11.89 4.26 22.63
CA MET A 356 13.10 4.95 22.16
C MET A 356 14.36 4.09 22.33
N ASP A 357 14.47 3.33 23.41
CA ASP A 357 15.60 2.41 23.63
C ASP A 357 15.59 1.27 22.60
N TRP A 358 14.41 0.72 22.29
CA TRP A 358 14.26 -0.23 21.19
C TRP A 358 14.62 0.40 19.84
N LEU A 359 14.19 1.63 19.56
CA LEU A 359 14.57 2.34 18.32
C LEU A 359 16.09 2.57 18.26
N SER A 360 16.76 2.79 19.39
CA SER A 360 18.23 2.94 19.45
C SER A 360 18.94 1.62 19.13
N GLU A 361 18.43 0.50 19.66
CA GLU A 361 18.93 -0.84 19.35
C GLU A 361 18.78 -1.17 17.85
N LYS A 362 17.62 -0.84 17.27
CA LYS A 362 17.30 -1.19 15.86
C LYS A 362 17.92 -0.25 14.84
N TYR A 363 18.18 1.00 15.22
CA TYR A 363 18.75 2.04 14.37
C TYR A 363 20.00 2.66 15.01
N PRO A 364 21.04 1.86 15.30
CA PRO A 364 22.19 2.28 16.09
C PRO A 364 23.05 3.36 15.40
N ASN A 365 22.90 3.51 14.08
CA ASN A 365 23.66 4.45 13.28
C ASN A 365 23.00 5.83 13.18
N THR A 366 21.69 5.94 13.47
CA THR A 366 20.89 7.10 13.08
C THR A 366 19.98 7.63 14.19
N PHE A 367 19.39 6.76 15.02
CA PHE A 367 18.34 7.17 15.95
C PHE A 367 18.79 8.17 17.00
N ASP A 368 19.80 7.80 17.79
CA ASP A 368 20.32 8.67 18.85
C ASP A 368 20.93 9.95 18.31
N LYS A 369 21.48 9.90 17.09
CA LYS A 369 22.15 11.04 16.46
C LYS A 369 21.17 12.08 15.90
N TYR A 370 20.07 11.66 15.28
CA TYR A 370 19.22 12.55 14.48
C TYR A 370 17.76 12.64 14.94
N TYR A 371 17.24 11.61 15.63
CA TYR A 371 15.80 11.49 15.90
C TYR A 371 15.47 11.58 17.39
N ARG A 372 16.21 10.88 18.27
CA ARG A 372 16.03 11.00 19.73
C ARG A 372 16.05 12.45 20.23
N PRO A 373 16.98 13.33 19.81
CA PRO A 373 17.00 14.72 20.26
C PRO A 373 15.73 15.50 19.88
N ARG A 374 15.05 15.13 18.80
CA ARG A 374 13.77 15.76 18.40
C ARG A 374 12.67 15.39 19.37
N TYR A 375 12.57 14.13 19.75
CA TYR A 375 11.57 13.66 20.72
C TYR A 375 11.83 14.22 22.12
N GLU A 376 13.09 14.35 22.54
CA GLU A 376 13.46 14.97 23.82
C GLU A 376 13.08 16.45 23.84
N MET A 377 13.35 17.19 22.75
CA MET A 377 12.92 18.57 22.60
C MET A 377 11.39 18.70 22.64
N TRP A 378 10.67 17.89 21.86
CA TRP A 378 9.20 17.92 21.86
C TRP A 378 8.60 17.48 23.19
N ALA A 379 9.22 16.54 23.91
CA ALA A 379 8.80 16.16 25.25
C ALA A 379 8.93 17.32 26.23
N GLN A 380 10.00 18.12 26.12
CA GLN A 380 10.15 19.34 26.91
C GLN A 380 9.08 20.37 26.55
N MET A 381 8.84 20.60 25.25
CA MET A 381 7.77 21.50 24.80
C MET A 381 6.39 21.06 25.29
N GLU A 382 6.07 19.77 25.28
CA GLU A 382 4.81 19.24 25.82
C GLU A 382 4.68 19.48 27.32
N LYS A 383 5.75 19.26 28.10
CA LYS A 383 5.77 19.56 29.55
C LYS A 383 5.53 21.03 29.84
N ASP A 384 6.01 21.91 28.97
CA ASP A 384 5.82 23.36 29.08
C ASP A 384 4.45 23.83 28.56
N GLY A 385 3.56 22.90 28.16
CA GLY A 385 2.22 23.22 27.65
C GLY A 385 2.18 23.66 26.19
N HIS A 386 3.25 23.42 25.44
CA HIS A 386 3.46 23.87 24.07
C HIS A 386 3.71 22.72 23.09
N ARG A 387 2.87 21.66 23.13
CA ARG A 387 2.93 20.57 22.15
C ARG A 387 3.02 21.13 20.73
N PHE A 388 4.00 20.66 19.97
CA PHE A 388 4.29 21.21 18.66
C PHE A 388 3.28 20.75 17.60
N TYR A 389 2.61 21.71 16.96
CA TYR A 389 1.86 21.53 15.73
C TYR A 389 2.36 22.54 14.70
N ASN A 390 2.65 22.08 13.48
CA ASN A 390 3.08 22.96 12.41
C ASN A 390 1.85 23.45 11.61
N MET A 391 1.52 24.73 11.76
CA MET A 391 0.35 25.31 11.09
C MET A 391 0.61 25.72 9.63
N ALA A 392 1.86 25.65 9.14
CA ALA A 392 2.20 25.91 7.75
C ALA A 392 2.06 24.64 6.91
N LEU A 393 1.35 24.71 5.78
CA LEU A 393 1.21 23.59 4.85
C LEU A 393 2.56 23.23 4.20
N PRO A 394 2.90 21.94 4.06
CA PRO A 394 4.17 21.52 3.50
C PRO A 394 4.19 21.62 1.96
N GLN A 395 5.37 21.82 1.39
CA GLN A 395 5.58 21.55 -0.03
C GLN A 395 5.45 20.05 -0.30
N LEU A 396 4.69 19.67 -1.34
CA LEU A 396 4.48 18.28 -1.73
C LEU A 396 5.30 17.93 -2.98
N CYS A 397 5.77 16.69 -3.05
CA CYS A 397 6.33 16.12 -4.27
C CYS A 397 5.24 15.99 -5.34
N THR A 398 5.49 16.46 -6.57
CA THR A 398 4.50 16.34 -7.67
C THR A 398 4.16 14.89 -8.00
N THR A 399 5.15 13.98 -7.93
CA THR A 399 4.96 12.56 -8.26
C THR A 399 4.32 11.80 -7.10
N CYS A 400 5.03 11.67 -5.97
CA CYS A 400 4.56 10.83 -4.85
C CYS A 400 3.54 11.50 -3.91
N GLN A 401 3.36 12.82 -4.01
CA GLN A 401 2.45 13.63 -3.20
C GLN A 401 2.77 13.68 -1.69
N ILE A 402 3.84 13.02 -1.26
CA ILE A 402 4.38 13.11 0.11
C ILE A 402 5.03 14.48 0.30
N PRO A 403 4.93 15.09 1.50
CA PRO A 403 5.73 16.23 1.90
C PRO A 403 7.23 16.05 1.59
N MET A 404 7.92 17.14 1.24
CA MET A 404 9.34 17.12 0.89
C MET A 404 10.26 16.98 2.11
N VAL A 405 10.18 15.84 2.80
CA VAL A 405 10.85 15.57 4.09
C VAL A 405 12.01 14.58 4.00
N TYR A 406 12.17 13.91 2.86
CA TYR A 406 13.25 12.95 2.63
C TYR A 406 14.59 13.66 2.41
N THR A 407 15.66 13.01 2.82
CA THR A 407 17.02 13.58 2.89
C THR A 407 17.97 12.91 1.92
N GLU A 408 19.08 13.59 1.59
CA GLU A 408 20.09 13.05 0.69
C GLU A 408 20.73 11.77 1.25
N PRO A 409 21.02 10.76 0.41
CA PRO A 409 21.76 9.58 0.82
C PRO A 409 23.13 9.95 1.38
N GLY A 410 23.47 9.48 2.57
CA GLY A 410 24.72 9.80 3.25
C GLY A 410 24.75 11.16 3.97
N ASP A 411 23.77 12.04 3.75
CA ASP A 411 23.59 13.27 4.53
C ASP A 411 22.14 13.43 5.01
N PRO A 412 21.80 12.84 6.18
CA PRO A 412 20.47 12.90 6.77
C PRO A 412 20.03 14.30 7.26
N THR A 413 20.83 15.35 7.02
CA THR A 413 20.54 16.72 7.41
C THR A 413 20.16 17.63 6.24
N THR A 414 20.37 17.17 5.00
CA THR A 414 20.04 17.92 3.78
C THR A 414 18.81 17.31 3.11
N ILE A 415 17.79 18.11 2.80
CA ILE A 415 16.58 17.66 2.09
C ILE A 415 16.91 17.32 0.63
N ALA A 416 16.44 16.16 0.15
CA ALA A 416 16.64 15.67 -1.23
C ALA A 416 15.73 16.39 -2.25
N PHE A 417 15.77 17.73 -2.25
CA PHE A 417 14.97 18.57 -3.11
C PHE A 417 15.44 18.48 -4.57
N ARG A 418 14.50 18.24 -5.48
CA ARG A 418 14.71 18.33 -6.93
C ARG A 418 13.62 19.17 -7.57
N GLN A 419 13.89 19.69 -8.76
CA GLN A 419 12.92 20.43 -9.57
C GLN A 419 13.08 20.14 -11.05
N SER A 420 12.02 20.36 -11.81
CA SER A 420 11.99 20.28 -13.28
C SER A 420 11.10 21.39 -13.85
N MET A 421 11.29 21.70 -15.13
CA MET A 421 10.49 22.68 -15.86
C MET A 421 9.74 21.96 -16.99
N TYR A 422 8.43 22.14 -17.06
CA TYR A 422 7.61 21.60 -18.16
C TYR A 422 6.57 22.64 -18.57
N LYS A 423 6.52 22.98 -19.86
CA LYS A 423 5.62 24.03 -20.42
C LYS A 423 5.66 25.37 -19.64
N ASN A 424 6.87 25.81 -19.28
CA ASN A 424 7.15 27.02 -18.47
C ASN A 424 6.65 26.98 -17.02
N GLU A 425 6.12 25.85 -16.55
CA GLU A 425 5.74 25.64 -15.16
C GLU A 425 6.85 24.90 -14.40
N ARG A 426 6.99 25.20 -13.10
CA ARG A 426 7.97 24.58 -12.20
C ARG A 426 7.33 23.48 -11.36
N TYR A 427 7.96 22.32 -11.35
CA TYR A 427 7.54 21.16 -10.56
C TYR A 427 8.65 20.75 -9.58
N HIS A 428 8.26 20.15 -8.45
CA HIS A 428 9.15 19.87 -7.32
C HIS A 428 9.06 18.40 -6.88
N PHE A 429 10.19 17.79 -6.52
CA PHE A 429 10.27 16.36 -6.23
C PHE A 429 11.13 16.07 -5.01
N CYS A 430 10.72 15.08 -4.22
CA CYS A 430 11.39 14.64 -3.00
C CYS A 430 12.62 13.75 -3.23
N SER A 431 13.00 13.52 -4.49
CA SER A 431 14.09 12.61 -4.87
C SER A 431 14.33 12.63 -6.38
N ASP A 432 15.50 12.13 -6.80
CA ASP A 432 15.78 11.86 -8.20
C ASP A 432 14.81 10.83 -8.80
N GLY A 433 14.45 9.77 -8.07
CA GLY A 433 13.49 8.78 -8.58
C GLY A 433 12.11 9.36 -8.88
N CYS A 434 11.60 10.29 -8.06
CA CYS A 434 10.33 10.96 -8.36
C CYS A 434 10.44 11.94 -9.53
N LYS A 435 11.59 12.63 -9.65
CA LYS A 435 11.86 13.55 -10.76
C LYS A 435 11.97 12.80 -12.09
N ASP A 436 12.69 11.68 -12.12
CA ASP A 436 12.86 10.87 -13.33
C ASP A 436 11.53 10.32 -13.85
N ILE A 437 10.66 9.88 -12.94
CA ILE A 437 9.30 9.44 -13.29
C ILE A 437 8.50 10.59 -13.91
N PHE A 438 8.58 11.79 -13.33
CA PHE A 438 7.93 12.97 -13.91
C PHE A 438 8.50 13.32 -15.28
N ASP A 439 9.82 13.40 -15.41
CA ASP A 439 10.46 13.79 -16.68
C ASP A 439 10.18 12.77 -17.80
N ALA A 440 9.90 11.52 -17.45
CA ALA A 440 9.54 10.47 -18.40
C ALA A 440 8.06 10.50 -18.84
N GLU A 441 7.16 11.10 -18.06
CA GLU A 441 5.71 11.19 -18.33
C GLU A 441 5.10 12.52 -17.81
N PRO A 442 5.65 13.69 -18.19
CA PRO A 442 5.27 14.96 -17.57
C PRO A 442 3.82 15.34 -17.87
N GLU A 443 3.27 14.94 -19.02
CA GLU A 443 1.86 15.10 -19.37
C GLU A 443 0.94 14.47 -18.33
N LYS A 444 1.32 13.32 -17.77
CA LYS A 444 0.53 12.58 -16.77
C LYS A 444 0.61 13.29 -15.43
N PHE A 445 1.82 13.52 -14.93
CA PHE A 445 2.03 14.03 -13.58
C PHE A 445 1.74 15.53 -13.41
N ALA A 446 1.76 16.32 -14.50
CA ALA A 446 1.30 17.70 -14.48
C ALA A 446 -0.19 17.83 -14.09
N GLN A 447 -0.98 16.75 -14.20
CA GLN A 447 -2.39 16.70 -13.82
C GLN A 447 -2.62 16.32 -12.34
N SER A 448 -1.55 16.09 -11.56
CA SER A 448 -1.66 15.62 -10.18
C SER A 448 -2.50 16.56 -9.32
N TRP A 449 -3.53 16.01 -8.66
CA TRP A 449 -4.32 16.71 -7.67
C TRP A 449 -3.54 16.79 -6.35
N LEU A 450 -2.69 17.82 -6.20
CA LEU A 450 -1.87 18.01 -5.01
C LEU A 450 -2.69 18.69 -3.89
N PRO A 451 -2.99 18.02 -2.77
CA PRO A 451 -3.97 18.52 -1.79
C PRO A 451 -3.65 19.93 -1.25
N VAL A 452 -2.37 20.21 -0.95
CA VAL A 452 -1.95 21.54 -0.48
C VAL A 452 -2.20 22.63 -1.52
N HIS A 453 -1.93 22.34 -2.80
CA HIS A 453 -2.21 23.30 -3.87
C HIS A 453 -3.71 23.54 -4.04
N GLN A 454 -4.51 22.49 -3.86
CA GLN A 454 -5.96 22.53 -4.00
C GLN A 454 -6.63 23.31 -2.87
N ILE A 455 -6.07 23.22 -1.65
CA ILE A 455 -6.43 24.10 -0.52
C ILE A 455 -6.13 25.56 -0.89
N PHE A 456 -4.92 25.87 -1.36
CA PHE A 456 -4.57 27.24 -1.77
C PHE A 456 -5.39 27.78 -2.95
N GLN A 457 -5.89 26.90 -3.83
CA GLN A 457 -6.79 27.27 -4.92
C GLN A 457 -8.25 27.47 -4.47
N GLY A 458 -8.60 27.12 -3.23
CA GLY A 458 -9.96 27.23 -2.69
C GLY A 458 -10.88 26.05 -3.04
N ASN A 459 -10.33 24.90 -3.43
CA ASN A 459 -11.09 23.72 -3.87
C ASN A 459 -11.45 22.73 -2.74
N CYS A 460 -11.11 23.06 -1.48
CA CYS A 460 -11.21 22.15 -0.34
C CYS A 460 -12.10 22.70 0.80
N GLY A 461 -13.27 23.25 0.46
CA GLY A 461 -14.30 23.68 1.42
C GLY A 461 -14.11 25.08 2.02
N GLY A 462 -12.88 25.54 2.22
CA GLY A 462 -12.61 26.91 2.67
C GLY A 462 -11.12 27.24 2.77
N ALA A 463 -10.81 28.41 3.33
CA ALA A 463 -9.46 28.96 3.39
C ALA A 463 -8.75 28.71 4.72
N THR A 464 -9.46 28.24 5.75
CA THR A 464 -8.89 27.96 7.07
C THR A 464 -8.74 26.46 7.30
N VAL A 465 -7.83 26.07 8.21
CA VAL A 465 -7.69 24.65 8.60
C VAL A 465 -9.03 24.06 9.08
N PRO A 466 -9.81 24.72 9.97
CA PRO A 466 -11.14 24.23 10.33
C PRO A 466 -12.07 23.94 9.14
N ASP A 467 -12.16 24.86 8.15
CA ASP A 467 -13.02 24.65 6.99
C ASP A 467 -12.59 23.41 6.17
N VAL A 468 -11.27 23.20 6.03
CA VAL A 468 -10.72 22.03 5.32
C VAL A 468 -10.97 20.75 6.11
N LEU A 469 -10.88 20.77 7.44
CA LEU A 469 -11.18 19.60 8.27
C LEU A 469 -12.67 19.25 8.24
N ASP A 470 -13.56 20.23 8.20
CA ASP A 470 -14.99 20.03 7.96
C ASP A 470 -15.23 19.45 6.56
N TRP A 471 -14.51 19.93 5.53
CA TRP A 471 -14.55 19.35 4.18
C TRP A 471 -14.01 17.93 4.12
N TYR A 472 -13.06 17.56 4.99
CA TYR A 472 -12.60 16.18 5.16
C TYR A 472 -13.61 15.31 5.92
N LYS A 473 -14.57 15.94 6.61
CA LYS A 473 -15.43 15.33 7.65
C LYS A 473 -14.62 14.70 8.78
N LEU A 474 -13.55 15.39 9.19
CA LEU A 474 -12.81 15.03 10.40
C LEU A 474 -13.39 15.78 11.59
N LYS A 475 -13.81 15.04 12.61
CA LYS A 475 -14.25 15.61 13.87
C LYS A 475 -13.04 16.03 14.70
N VAL A 476 -12.79 17.33 14.73
CA VAL A 476 -11.66 17.93 15.45
C VAL A 476 -11.77 17.62 16.95
N GLY A 477 -10.71 17.07 17.54
CA GLY A 477 -10.67 16.62 18.93
C GLY A 477 -11.14 15.19 19.15
N GLU A 478 -11.75 14.54 18.15
CA GLU A 478 -12.13 13.12 18.20
C GLU A 478 -11.24 12.25 17.31
N ASP A 479 -11.08 12.64 16.04
CA ASP A 479 -10.40 11.84 15.01
C ASP A 479 -8.89 12.12 14.91
N ASN A 480 -8.44 13.29 15.37
CA ASN A 480 -7.12 13.88 15.14
C ASN A 480 -6.40 14.25 16.46
N LEU A 481 -5.27 14.96 16.39
CA LEU A 481 -4.48 15.43 17.54
C LEU A 481 -3.77 14.32 18.33
N ASP A 482 -3.27 14.65 19.52
CA ASP A 482 -2.56 13.75 20.43
C ASP A 482 -3.42 12.56 20.86
N PHE A 483 -2.79 11.39 20.93
CA PHE A 483 -3.44 10.21 21.47
C PHE A 483 -3.69 10.31 22.97
N GLY A 484 -2.78 10.90 23.75
CA GLY A 484 -2.90 10.98 25.21
C GLY A 484 -4.13 11.74 25.70
N GLN A 485 -4.65 12.66 24.88
CA GLN A 485 -5.83 13.48 25.17
C GLN A 485 -7.07 13.06 24.38
N SER A 486 -7.00 11.97 23.60
CA SER A 486 -8.07 11.59 22.69
C SER A 486 -9.25 10.90 23.40
N PRO A 487 -10.46 10.96 22.82
CA PRO A 487 -11.58 10.16 23.29
C PRO A 487 -11.34 8.65 23.19
N ASP A 488 -10.51 8.18 22.25
CA ASP A 488 -10.12 6.76 22.16
C ASP A 488 -9.36 6.32 23.42
N ARG A 489 -8.44 7.16 23.91
CA ARG A 489 -7.72 6.90 25.16
C ARG A 489 -8.66 6.88 26.36
N LYS A 490 -9.55 7.87 26.44
CA LYS A 490 -10.55 7.96 27.53
C LYS A 490 -11.45 6.72 27.57
N THR A 491 -12.02 6.34 26.43
CA THR A 491 -12.87 5.14 26.30
C THR A 491 -12.14 3.88 26.75
N TRP A 492 -10.87 3.73 26.35
CA TRP A 492 -10.05 2.60 26.76
C TRP A 492 -9.81 2.57 28.28
N ASP A 493 -9.43 3.70 28.87
CA ASP A 493 -9.15 3.79 30.31
C ASP A 493 -10.41 3.49 31.13
N GLU A 494 -11.60 3.90 30.66
CA GLU A 494 -12.89 3.56 31.27
C GLU A 494 -13.17 2.05 31.23
N TRP A 495 -12.88 1.37 30.10
CA TRP A 495 -13.00 -0.08 30.00
C TRP A 495 -12.04 -0.81 30.92
N GLN A 496 -10.77 -0.38 31.00
CA GLN A 496 -9.79 -0.99 31.90
C GLN A 496 -10.18 -0.80 33.36
N ALA A 497 -10.61 0.41 33.75
CA ALA A 497 -11.12 0.66 35.10
C ALA A 497 -12.34 -0.21 35.42
N SER A 498 -13.24 -0.41 34.45
CA SER A 498 -14.39 -1.32 34.63
C SER A 498 -13.96 -2.79 34.77
N LYS A 499 -12.97 -3.25 34.00
CA LYS A 499 -12.41 -4.60 34.14
C LYS A 499 -11.78 -4.81 35.51
N SER A 500 -10.98 -3.86 35.99
CA SER A 500 -10.38 -3.91 37.33
C SER A 500 -11.45 -4.00 38.41
N ARG A 501 -12.49 -3.13 38.37
CA ARG A 501 -13.60 -3.17 39.35
C ARG A 501 -14.35 -4.51 39.37
N LEU A 502 -14.46 -5.20 38.23
CA LEU A 502 -15.10 -6.51 38.14
C LEU A 502 -14.18 -7.66 38.56
N ALA A 503 -12.86 -7.47 38.51
CA ALA A 503 -11.86 -8.46 38.89
C ALA A 503 -11.56 -8.49 40.40
N GLY A 504 -11.97 -7.46 41.16
CA GLY A 504 -11.69 -7.30 42.59
C GLY A 504 -10.52 -6.36 42.82
#